data_AF-A0A1Y4HIN7-F1
#
_entry.id   AF-A0A1Y4HIN7-F1
#
_cell.length_a   1.000
_cell.length_b   1.000
_cell.length_c   1.000
_cell.angle_alpha   90.00
_cell.angle_beta   90.00
_cell.angle_gamma   90.00
#
_symmetry.space_group_name_H-M   'P 1'
#
loop_
_entity.id
_entity.type
_entity.pdbx_description
1 polymer ?
#
loop_
_entity_poly.entity_id
_entity_poly.type
_entity_poly.pdbx_seq_one_letter_code
_entity_poly.pdbx_strand_id
1 'polypeptide(L)'
;MRKITLNGCNAVPDDYRTIRTVMKKPEEIRKEIDSLYMEYRSENGHEPHYADCVIRWRDDLETEEVRIALAMDSDTEMDEEIFFYCDSINDLKSLADNGKGDFIIIGCLDFGIYEELL
;
A
#
# COMPACT_ATOMS: atom_id res chain seq x y z
N MET A 1 45.57 -2.28 19.28
CA MET A 1 45.32 -2.28 17.81
C MET A 1 44.59 -3.56 17.43
N ARG A 2 43.34 -3.43 16.98
CA ARG A 2 42.68 -4.09 15.81
C ARG A 2 41.19 -3.79 15.92
N LYS A 3 40.66 -3.08 14.91
CA LYS A 3 39.30 -2.55 14.80
C LYS A 3 38.29 -3.70 14.73
N ILE A 4 37.19 -3.57 15.48
CA ILE A 4 35.95 -4.30 15.20
C ILE A 4 34.93 -3.21 14.88
N THR A 5 34.61 -3.06 13.60
CA THR A 5 33.53 -2.19 13.12
C THR A 5 32.22 -2.91 13.44
N LEU A 6 31.58 -2.57 14.55
CA LEU A 6 30.20 -2.97 14.81
C LEU A 6 29.33 -1.78 14.38
N ASN A 7 28.75 -1.93 13.19
CA ASN A 7 27.68 -1.08 12.67
C ASN A 7 26.63 -0.90 13.77
N GLY A 8 26.35 0.36 14.09
CA GLY A 8 25.49 0.72 15.21
C GLY A 8 24.09 0.12 15.07
N CYS A 9 23.72 -0.65 16.08
CA CYS A 9 22.50 -0.51 16.88
C CYS A 9 21.16 -0.45 16.08
N ASN A 10 20.18 -1.33 16.22
CA ASN A 10 19.84 -2.33 17.23
C ASN A 10 18.80 -3.28 16.61
N ALA A 11 18.80 -4.55 17.01
CA ALA A 11 17.65 -5.43 16.82
C ALA A 11 16.42 -4.79 17.50
N VAL A 12 15.36 -4.57 16.73
CA VAL A 12 14.07 -4.11 17.24
C VAL A 12 13.15 -5.33 17.32
N PRO A 13 12.50 -5.59 18.46
CA PRO A 13 11.58 -6.72 18.61
C PRO A 13 10.35 -6.58 17.70
N ASP A 14 9.81 -7.74 17.34
CA ASP A 14 8.76 -8.06 16.36
C ASP A 14 7.35 -7.52 16.71
N ASP A 15 7.25 -6.33 17.32
CA ASP A 15 6.01 -5.80 17.89
C ASP A 15 5.70 -4.43 17.24
N TYR A 16 5.00 -4.48 16.11
CA TYR A 16 4.05 -3.53 15.45
C TYR A 16 4.00 -2.04 15.88
N ARG A 17 5.11 -1.42 16.25
CA ARG A 17 5.20 0.04 16.55
C ARG A 17 6.45 0.70 15.98
N THR A 18 7.13 0.02 15.06
CA THR A 18 8.37 0.49 14.41
C THR A 18 8.20 0.64 12.90
N ILE A 19 7.06 1.16 12.45
CA ILE A 19 7.09 2.00 11.25
C ILE A 19 7.69 3.34 11.70
N ARG A 20 8.99 3.34 11.97
CA ARG A 20 9.79 4.53 11.80
C ARG A 20 9.72 4.80 10.31
N THR A 21 8.69 5.54 9.89
CA THR A 21 8.42 5.90 8.50
C THR A 21 9.60 6.71 7.98
N VAL A 22 10.62 6.01 7.48
CA VAL A 22 11.41 6.58 6.40
C VAL A 22 10.37 6.75 5.30
N MET A 23 9.90 7.98 5.11
CA MET A 23 8.99 8.29 4.00
C MET A 23 9.67 7.77 2.74
N LYS A 24 9.19 6.62 2.25
CA LYS A 24 9.64 6.07 0.98
C LYS A 24 9.32 7.10 -0.07
N LYS A 25 10.22 7.26 -1.03
CA LYS A 25 9.95 8.15 -2.15
C LYS A 25 8.77 7.59 -2.95
N PRO A 26 7.95 8.44 -3.59
CA PRO A 26 6.83 7.99 -4.43
C PRO A 26 7.28 6.97 -5.48
N GLU A 27 8.50 7.12 -6.02
CA GLU A 27 9.08 6.17 -6.97
C GLU A 27 9.25 4.74 -6.39
N GLU A 28 9.57 4.60 -5.12
CA GLU A 28 9.74 3.31 -4.46
C GLU A 28 8.38 2.68 -4.16
N ILE A 29 7.40 3.49 -3.74
CA ILE A 29 6.02 3.03 -3.54
C ILE A 29 5.42 2.51 -4.84
N ARG A 30 5.62 3.22 -5.97
CA ARG A 30 5.13 2.75 -7.26
C ARG A 30 5.78 1.43 -7.68
N LYS A 31 7.09 1.27 -7.46
CA LYS A 31 7.78 -0.01 -7.74
C LYS A 31 7.26 -1.14 -6.86
N GLU A 32 6.96 -0.86 -5.60
CA GLU A 32 6.36 -1.82 -4.66
C GLU A 32 4.97 -2.25 -5.15
N ILE A 33 4.11 -1.29 -5.49
CA ILE A 33 2.80 -1.52 -6.11
C ILE A 33 2.94 -2.37 -7.40
N ASP A 34 3.82 -1.99 -8.33
CA ASP A 34 4.04 -2.74 -9.57
C ASP A 34 4.57 -4.16 -9.31
N SER A 35 5.46 -4.35 -8.34
CA SER A 35 6.04 -5.66 -8.03
C SER A 35 4.98 -6.62 -7.45
N LEU A 36 4.24 -6.15 -6.45
CA LEU A 36 3.17 -6.92 -5.81
C LEU A 36 2.03 -7.23 -6.80
N TYR A 37 1.66 -6.27 -7.64
CA TYR A 37 0.66 -6.50 -8.69
C TYR A 37 1.12 -7.55 -9.71
N MET A 38 2.39 -7.52 -10.12
CA MET A 38 2.94 -8.52 -11.04
C MET A 38 2.99 -9.92 -10.42
N GLU A 39 3.37 -10.02 -9.14
CA GLU A 39 3.35 -11.27 -8.37
C GLU A 39 1.94 -11.84 -8.32
N TYR A 40 0.98 -11.05 -7.82
CA TYR A 40 -0.43 -11.40 -7.76
C TYR A 40 -0.96 -11.89 -9.11
N ARG A 41 -0.69 -11.15 -10.19
CA ARG A 41 -1.21 -11.47 -11.52
C ARG A 41 -0.53 -12.71 -12.11
N SER A 42 0.72 -12.99 -11.74
CA SER A 42 1.43 -14.20 -12.15
C SER A 42 0.87 -15.45 -11.46
N GLU A 43 0.39 -15.31 -10.22
CA GLU A 43 -0.17 -16.42 -9.45
C GLU A 43 -1.65 -16.68 -9.78
N ASN A 44 -2.46 -15.62 -9.90
CA ASN A 44 -3.92 -15.72 -10.05
C ASN A 44 -4.40 -15.65 -11.51
N GLY A 45 -3.63 -15.03 -12.41
CA GLY A 45 -3.97 -14.93 -13.83
C GLY A 45 -5.07 -13.90 -14.19
N HIS A 46 -5.59 -13.15 -13.21
CA HIS A 46 -6.57 -12.08 -13.40
C HIS A 46 -6.19 -10.82 -12.62
N GLU A 47 -6.96 -9.75 -12.80
CA GLU A 47 -6.76 -8.50 -12.07
C GLU A 47 -7.37 -8.58 -10.66
N PRO A 48 -6.72 -7.99 -9.65
CA PRO A 48 -7.25 -7.92 -8.29
C PRO A 48 -8.45 -6.96 -8.23
N HIS A 49 -9.38 -7.22 -7.31
CA HIS A 49 -10.53 -6.34 -7.06
C HIS A 49 -10.17 -5.18 -6.13
N TYR A 50 -9.17 -5.34 -5.27
CA TYR A 50 -8.72 -4.29 -4.35
C TYR A 50 -7.24 -4.41 -4.02
N ALA A 51 -6.70 -3.35 -3.42
CA ALA A 51 -5.39 -3.32 -2.79
C ALA A 51 -5.50 -2.81 -1.36
N ASP A 52 -4.87 -3.52 -0.42
CA ASP A 52 -4.70 -3.04 0.94
C ASP A 52 -3.45 -2.18 1.00
N CYS A 53 -3.62 -0.92 1.41
CA CYS A 53 -2.59 0.12 1.35
C CYS A 53 -2.44 0.83 2.69
N VAL A 54 -1.28 1.44 2.90
CA VAL A 54 -1.05 2.35 4.03
C VAL A 54 -1.09 3.77 3.50
N ILE A 55 -2.03 4.57 4.00
CA ILE A 55 -2.09 6.00 3.70
C ILE A 55 -1.48 6.82 4.82
N ARG A 56 -1.13 8.05 4.48
CA ARG A 56 -0.79 9.10 5.45
C ARG A 56 -1.63 10.34 5.16
N TRP A 57 -2.34 10.80 6.18
CA TRP A 57 -3.09 12.06 6.13
C TRP A 57 -2.15 13.26 6.02
N ARG A 58 -2.59 14.31 5.33
CA ARG A 58 -1.81 15.54 5.18
C ARG A 58 -1.91 16.45 6.40
N ASP A 59 -3.01 16.40 7.12
CA ASP A 59 -3.32 17.33 8.20
C ASP A 59 -2.65 16.95 9.52
N ASP A 60 -2.96 15.77 10.06
CA ASP A 60 -2.44 15.27 11.34
C ASP A 60 -1.19 14.38 11.17
N LEU A 61 -0.87 14.00 9.93
CA LEU A 61 0.23 13.09 9.58
C LEU A 61 0.04 11.67 10.14
N GLU A 62 -1.17 11.31 10.59
CA GLU A 62 -1.52 9.96 10.99
C GLU A 62 -1.50 9.02 9.79
N THR A 63 -1.27 7.74 10.09
CA THR A 63 -1.18 6.68 9.09
C THR A 63 -2.24 5.64 9.38
N GLU A 64 -2.95 5.23 8.34
CA GLU A 64 -4.02 4.24 8.43
C GLU A 64 -3.87 3.20 7.34
N GLU A 65 -4.26 1.97 7.67
CA GLU A 65 -4.40 0.88 6.71
C GLU A 65 -5.80 0.96 6.11
N VAL A 66 -5.87 1.01 4.78
CA VAL A 66 -7.12 1.23 4.05
C VAL A 66 -7.19 0.29 2.86
N ARG A 67 -8.41 -0.11 2.51
CA ARG A 67 -8.69 -0.88 1.31
C ARG A 67 -9.07 0.05 0.17
N ILE A 68 -8.37 -0.06 -0.95
CA ILE A 68 -8.63 0.73 -2.16
C ILE A 68 -9.15 -0.21 -3.24
N ALA A 69 -10.35 0.04 -3.72
CA ALA A 69 -10.94 -0.75 -4.80
C ALA A 69 -10.23 -0.48 -6.13
N LEU A 70 -10.08 -1.54 -6.92
CA LEU A 70 -9.46 -1.54 -8.24
C LEU A 70 -10.45 -2.14 -9.24
N ALA A 71 -10.88 -1.32 -10.20
CA ALA A 71 -11.77 -1.75 -11.28
C ALA A 71 -13.08 -2.45 -10.81
N MET A 72 -13.53 -2.15 -9.58
CA MET A 72 -14.84 -2.55 -9.06
C MET A 72 -15.86 -1.44 -9.25
N ASP A 73 -17.10 -1.84 -9.57
CA ASP A 73 -18.25 -0.93 -9.53
C ASP A 73 -18.60 -0.57 -8.08
N SER A 74 -18.99 0.68 -7.83
CA SER A 74 -19.33 1.22 -6.50
C SER A 74 -20.73 0.82 -6.00
N ASP A 75 -21.26 -0.30 -6.49
CA ASP A 75 -22.62 -0.79 -6.19
C ASP A 75 -22.56 -2.21 -5.60
N THR A 76 -21.46 -2.54 -4.91
CA THR A 76 -21.24 -3.84 -4.28
C THR A 76 -21.52 -3.78 -2.78
N GLU A 77 -21.87 -4.91 -2.16
CA GLU A 77 -22.01 -4.98 -0.70
C GLU A 77 -20.68 -4.76 0.04
N MET A 78 -19.56 -4.79 -0.69
CA MET A 78 -18.21 -4.59 -0.17
C MET A 78 -17.79 -3.11 -0.12
N ASP A 79 -18.67 -2.20 -0.56
CA ASP A 79 -18.46 -0.75 -0.54
C ASP A 79 -18.26 -0.18 0.88
N GLU A 80 -18.73 -0.88 1.93
CA GLU A 80 -18.55 -0.42 3.32
C GLU A 80 -17.09 -0.49 3.81
N GLU A 81 -16.27 -1.38 3.26
CA GLU A 81 -14.86 -1.54 3.63
C GLU A 81 -13.92 -0.72 2.73
N ILE A 82 -14.42 -0.26 1.58
CA ILE A 82 -13.62 0.47 0.60
C ILE A 82 -13.47 1.93 1.04
N PHE A 83 -12.22 2.34 1.22
CA PHE A 83 -11.87 3.71 1.55
C PHE A 83 -11.87 4.62 0.32
N PHE A 84 -11.42 4.10 -0.82
CA PHE A 84 -11.29 4.86 -2.06
C PHE A 84 -11.40 3.97 -3.30
N TYR A 85 -11.90 4.52 -4.40
CA TYR A 85 -12.08 3.82 -5.67
C TYR A 85 -11.03 4.28 -6.69
N CYS A 86 -10.37 3.32 -7.31
CA CYS A 86 -9.47 3.52 -8.42
C CYS A 86 -9.96 2.69 -9.62
N ASP A 87 -9.99 3.31 -10.79
CA ASP A 87 -10.37 2.61 -12.02
C ASP A 87 -9.27 1.64 -12.48
N SER A 88 -8.03 1.86 -12.02
CA SER A 88 -6.87 1.07 -12.42
C SER A 88 -5.72 1.08 -11.42
N ILE A 89 -4.79 0.14 -11.61
CA ILE A 89 -3.48 0.14 -10.91
C ILE A 89 -2.69 1.44 -11.13
N ASN A 90 -2.89 2.11 -12.27
CA ASN A 90 -2.21 3.37 -12.56
C ASN A 90 -2.77 4.53 -11.71
N ASP A 91 -4.06 4.49 -11.39
CA ASP A 91 -4.67 5.45 -10.48
C ASP A 91 -4.20 5.22 -9.06
N LEU A 92 -4.11 3.96 -8.62
CA LEU A 92 -3.49 3.60 -7.34
C LEU A 92 -2.06 4.13 -7.23
N LYS A 93 -1.24 3.94 -8.27
CA LYS A 93 0.12 4.50 -8.33
C LYS A 93 0.15 6.02 -8.26
N SER A 94 -0.86 6.68 -8.84
CA SER A 94 -0.96 8.14 -8.83
C SER A 94 -1.28 8.70 -7.44
N LEU A 95 -1.87 7.89 -6.54
CA LEU A 95 -2.09 8.26 -5.13
C LEU A 95 -0.79 8.24 -4.29
N ALA A 96 0.26 7.58 -4.78
CA ALA A 96 1.59 7.65 -4.17
C ALA A 96 2.34 8.94 -4.58
N ASP A 97 2.07 9.47 -5.78
CA ASP A 97 2.53 10.80 -6.19
C ASP A 97 1.80 11.88 -5.36
N ASN A 98 2.26 13.15 -5.44
CA ASN A 98 1.71 14.25 -4.64
C ASN A 98 0.23 14.58 -5.00
N GLY A 99 -0.65 13.74 -4.47
CA GLY A 99 -2.05 13.87 -4.03
C GLY A 99 -3.00 14.71 -4.86
N LYS A 100 -3.87 14.05 -5.63
CA LYS A 100 -5.27 14.47 -5.70
C LYS A 100 -5.93 14.09 -4.36
N GLY A 101 -5.87 14.94 -3.33
CA GLY A 101 -6.64 14.76 -2.10
C GLY A 101 -5.89 14.99 -0.78
N ASP A 102 -6.56 14.62 0.31
CA ASP A 102 -6.17 14.87 1.71
C ASP A 102 -5.19 13.83 2.28
N PHE A 103 -4.87 12.80 1.50
CA PHE A 103 -3.96 11.72 1.87
C PHE A 103 -2.95 11.41 0.76
N ILE A 104 -1.94 10.61 1.09
CA ILE A 104 -1.00 9.98 0.15
C ILE A 104 -0.80 8.51 0.51
N ILE A 105 -0.60 7.65 -0.48
CA ILE A 105 -0.17 6.27 -0.23
C ILE A 105 1.32 6.27 0.13
N ILE A 106 1.66 5.62 1.23
CA ILE A 106 3.03 5.44 1.74
C ILE A 106 3.47 3.97 1.79
N GLY A 107 2.62 3.04 1.35
CA GLY A 107 2.91 1.62 1.27
C GLY A 107 1.78 0.83 0.64
N CYS A 108 2.11 -0.29 0.01
CA CYS A 108 1.15 -1.28 -0.48
C CYS A 108 1.41 -2.59 0.27
N LEU A 109 0.38 -3.16 0.87
CA LEU A 109 0.50 -4.36 1.69
C LEU A 109 0.26 -5.61 0.85
N ASP A 110 -0.90 -5.67 0.17
CA ASP A 110 -1.32 -6.85 -0.57
C ASP A 110 -2.41 -6.53 -1.61
N PHE A 111 -2.68 -7.49 -2.50
CA PHE A 111 -3.73 -7.42 -3.51
C PHE A 111 -4.69 -8.60 -3.34
N GLY A 112 -5.98 -8.31 -3.41
CA GLY A 112 -6.98 -9.32 -3.17
C GLY A 112 -8.18 -9.22 -4.09
N ILE A 113 -9.04 -10.21 -3.92
CA ILE A 113 -10.36 -10.28 -4.52
C ILE A 113 -11.39 -10.58 -3.46
N TYR A 114 -12.60 -10.14 -3.74
CA TYR A 114 -13.76 -10.69 -3.06
C TYR A 114 -14.13 -12.00 -3.74
N GLU A 115 -13.86 -13.12 -3.07
CA GLU A 115 -14.24 -14.47 -3.55
C GLU A 115 -15.75 -14.58 -3.82
N GLU A 116 -16.55 -13.75 -3.16
CA GLU A 116 -18.01 -13.65 -3.37
C GLU A 116 -18.39 -13.07 -4.74
N LEU A 117 -17.44 -12.47 -5.47
CA LEU A 117 -17.61 -11.90 -6.81
C LEU A 117 -16.99 -12.78 -7.93
N LEU A 118 -16.46 -13.96 -7.59
CA LEU A 118 -15.97 -14.97 -8.55
C LEU A 118 -17.08 -15.93 -9.01
#